data_AF-A0A6G7RS46-F1
#
_entry.id   AF-A0A6G7RS46-F1
#
_cell.length_a   1.000
_cell.length_b   1.000
_cell.length_c   1.000
_cell.angle_alpha   90.00
_cell.angle_beta   90.00
_cell.angle_gamma   90.00
#
_symmetry.space_group_name_H-M   'P 1'
#
loop_
_entity.id
_entity.type
_entity.pdbx_description
1 polymer ?
#
loop_
_entity_poly.entity_id
_entity_poly.type
_entity_poly.pdbx_seq_one_letter_code
_entity_poly.pdbx_strand_id
1 'polypeptide(L)'
;MKFSITLSLLLFSFLTFGQDLTEIKSSLEKIKIDENGSYESDKWYYNPEIADIKKVKKEILNKVLAEYEIYSAVLEGYYGWHNKTSRCLILRKTENGELTIIDPIWYNGISSELIKMTIGYEFNSAEELKLFTYELQDVMLIGSTHNKEFKNTVFSENIITIDLYDSYKEEHLWRKIEIGIENKSIKYLSSTNPVTDEKILIE
;
A
#
# COMPACT_ATOMS: atom_id res chain seq x y z
N MET A 1 -11.09 -16.08 52.12
CA MET A 1 -10.10 -16.10 51.02
C MET A 1 -10.70 -15.42 49.80
N LYS A 2 -10.43 -14.14 49.60
CA LYS A 2 -10.73 -13.40 48.36
C LYS A 2 -9.41 -12.83 47.86
N PHE A 3 -8.60 -13.71 47.29
CA PHE A 3 -7.38 -13.33 46.59
C PHE A 3 -7.42 -14.01 45.23
N SER A 4 -7.06 -13.23 44.22
CA SER A 4 -6.76 -13.71 42.86
C SER A 4 -7.92 -13.88 41.89
N ILE A 5 -8.66 -12.79 41.62
CA ILE A 5 -9.30 -12.61 40.29
C ILE A 5 -8.69 -11.38 39.58
N THR A 6 -8.27 -10.36 40.33
CA THR A 6 -7.61 -9.17 39.77
C THR A 6 -6.22 -9.42 39.17
N LEU A 7 -5.51 -10.48 39.58
CA LEU A 7 -4.18 -10.78 39.06
C LEU A 7 -4.20 -11.51 37.69
N SER A 8 -5.30 -12.20 37.34
CA SER A 8 -5.44 -12.84 36.01
C SER A 8 -5.78 -11.86 34.88
N LEU A 9 -6.40 -10.71 35.18
CA LEU A 9 -6.75 -9.70 34.17
C LEU A 9 -5.55 -8.83 33.76
N LEU A 10 -4.53 -8.68 34.62
CA LEU A 10 -3.30 -7.91 34.33
C LEU A 10 -2.26 -8.71 33.52
N LEU A 11 -2.39 -10.04 33.46
CA LEU A 11 -1.50 -10.89 32.64
C LEU A 11 -1.93 -10.93 31.17
N PHE A 12 -3.19 -10.62 30.85
CA PHE A 12 -3.66 -10.50 29.46
C PHE A 12 -3.30 -9.16 28.81
N SER A 13 -2.94 -8.13 29.57
CA SER A 13 -2.52 -6.82 29.01
C SER A 13 -1.05 -6.77 28.55
N PHE A 14 -0.28 -7.84 28.73
CA PHE A 14 1.12 -7.93 28.29
C PHE A 14 1.39 -8.99 27.22
N LEU A 15 0.36 -9.66 26.70
CA LEU A 15 0.48 -10.40 25.44
C LEU A 15 0.35 -9.42 24.26
N THR A 16 1.20 -8.40 24.22
CA THR A 16 1.55 -7.78 22.94
C THR A 16 2.32 -8.83 22.18
N PHE A 17 1.60 -9.66 21.42
CA PHE A 17 2.18 -10.50 20.36
C PHE A 17 3.05 -9.58 19.51
N GLY A 18 4.36 -9.59 19.76
CA GLY A 18 5.32 -8.87 18.94
C GLY A 18 5.23 -9.45 17.54
N GLN A 19 5.04 -8.58 16.54
CA GLN A 19 5.17 -9.02 15.15
C GLN A 19 6.60 -9.55 14.99
N ASP A 20 6.75 -10.77 14.48
CA ASP A 20 8.07 -11.21 14.02
C ASP A 20 8.40 -10.44 12.74
N LEU A 21 9.41 -9.58 12.85
CA LEU A 21 9.88 -8.70 11.79
C LEU A 21 11.26 -9.13 11.26
N THR A 22 11.76 -10.31 11.65
CA THR A 22 13.12 -10.76 11.34
C THR A 22 13.35 -10.79 9.83
N GLU A 23 12.46 -11.43 9.09
CA GLU A 23 12.59 -11.60 7.65
C GLU A 23 12.48 -10.28 6.87
N ILE A 24 11.52 -9.43 7.23
CA ILE A 24 11.36 -8.12 6.57
C ILE A 24 12.52 -7.18 6.90
N LYS A 25 13.03 -7.18 8.13
CA LYS A 25 14.23 -6.40 8.48
C LYS A 25 15.44 -6.87 7.68
N SER A 26 15.68 -8.18 7.59
CA SER A 26 16.78 -8.72 6.76
C SER A 26 16.65 -8.34 5.28
N SER A 27 15.42 -8.19 4.78
CA SER A 27 15.18 -7.80 3.39
C SER A 27 15.40 -6.29 3.21
N LEU A 28 14.95 -5.47 4.17
CA LEU A 28 15.11 -4.01 4.17
C LEU A 28 16.57 -3.54 4.37
N GLU A 29 17.38 -4.27 5.14
CA GLU A 29 18.81 -3.95 5.27
C GLU A 29 19.55 -3.95 3.93
N LYS A 30 19.05 -4.70 2.92
CA LYS A 30 19.64 -4.73 1.57
C LYS A 30 19.46 -3.43 0.79
N ILE A 31 18.50 -2.59 1.18
CA ILE A 31 18.22 -1.29 0.55
C ILE A 31 18.62 -0.12 1.45
N LYS A 32 19.45 -0.36 2.46
CA LYS A 32 20.05 0.69 3.27
C LYS A 32 21.14 1.40 2.47
N ILE A 33 21.28 2.71 2.65
CA ILE A 33 22.41 3.45 2.06
C ILE A 33 23.71 2.96 2.71
N ASP A 34 24.72 2.71 1.88
CA ASP A 34 26.01 2.23 2.34
C ASP A 34 26.77 3.29 3.15
N GLU A 35 27.86 2.88 3.80
CA GLU A 35 28.68 3.78 4.62
C GLU A 35 29.33 4.92 3.81
N ASN A 36 29.39 4.77 2.48
CA ASN A 36 29.92 5.79 1.57
C ASN A 36 28.87 6.85 1.22
N GLY A 37 27.61 6.68 1.65
CA GLY A 37 26.52 7.59 1.36
C GLY A 37 26.06 7.55 -0.09
N SER A 38 26.37 6.47 -0.84
CA SER A 38 25.98 6.36 -2.24
C SER A 38 24.51 5.97 -2.36
N TYR A 39 23.76 6.74 -3.15
CA TYR A 39 22.36 6.46 -3.46
C TYR A 39 22.06 6.78 -4.91
N GLU A 40 21.11 6.04 -5.47
CA GLU A 40 20.42 6.39 -6.70
C GLU A 40 19.26 7.34 -6.38
N SER A 41 19.10 8.37 -7.21
CA SER A 41 17.96 9.29 -7.15
C SER A 41 16.65 8.52 -7.38
N ASP A 42 15.57 9.05 -6.81
CA ASP A 42 14.21 8.55 -7.03
C ASP A 42 13.96 7.13 -6.48
N LYS A 43 14.70 6.75 -5.43
CA LYS A 43 14.52 5.50 -4.68
C LYS A 43 14.30 5.74 -3.19
N TRP A 44 13.69 4.76 -2.55
CA TRP A 44 13.47 4.70 -1.10
C TRP A 44 14.45 3.76 -0.42
N TYR A 45 15.03 4.22 0.67
CA TYR A 45 16.06 3.52 1.42
C TYR A 45 15.62 3.27 2.86
N TYR A 46 16.11 2.16 3.40
CA TYR A 46 15.84 1.77 4.77
C TYR A 46 16.74 2.55 5.74
N ASN A 47 16.11 3.22 6.71
CA ASN A 47 16.79 3.76 7.88
C ASN A 47 16.23 3.09 9.15
N PRO A 48 17.03 2.26 9.85
CA PRO A 48 16.57 1.51 11.02
C PRO A 48 16.11 2.41 12.18
N GLU A 49 16.55 3.66 12.23
CA GLU A 49 16.20 4.61 13.30
C GLU A 49 14.75 5.10 13.21
N ILE A 50 14.16 5.13 12.00
CA ILE A 50 12.83 5.72 11.77
C ILE A 50 11.80 4.73 11.22
N ALA A 51 12.20 3.53 10.80
CA ALA A 51 11.42 2.72 9.86
C ALA A 51 10.01 2.30 10.29
N ASP A 52 9.67 2.29 11.59
CA ASP A 52 8.32 1.96 12.12
C ASP A 52 7.55 0.92 11.27
N ILE A 53 8.14 -0.27 11.15
CA ILE A 53 7.67 -1.35 10.27
C ILE A 53 6.40 -1.96 10.86
N LYS A 54 5.35 -2.08 10.04
CA LYS A 54 4.06 -2.68 10.42
C LYS A 54 3.61 -3.67 9.36
N LYS A 55 3.28 -4.90 9.76
CA LYS A 55 2.59 -5.86 8.89
C LYS A 55 1.20 -5.34 8.55
N VAL A 56 0.85 -5.34 7.27
CA VAL A 56 -0.46 -4.93 6.75
C VAL A 56 -1.26 -6.21 6.49
N LYS A 57 -2.46 -6.29 7.07
CA LYS A 57 -3.37 -7.43 6.90
C LYS A 57 -4.65 -6.95 6.22
N LYS A 58 -4.96 -7.53 5.08
CA LYS A 58 -6.12 -7.24 4.22
C LYS A 58 -6.59 -8.57 3.65
N GLU A 59 -7.76 -9.03 4.07
CA GLU A 59 -8.15 -10.43 3.91
C GLU A 59 -8.12 -10.89 2.45
N ILE A 60 -8.63 -10.07 1.53
CA ILE A 60 -8.79 -10.42 0.13
C ILE A 60 -7.55 -10.03 -0.66
N LEU A 61 -6.97 -8.85 -0.37
CA LEU A 61 -5.70 -8.44 -0.98
C LEU A 61 -4.58 -9.46 -0.68
N ASN A 62 -4.53 -10.03 0.52
CA ASN A 62 -3.58 -11.09 0.85
C ASN A 62 -3.84 -12.39 0.06
N LYS A 63 -5.08 -12.67 -0.38
CA LYS A 63 -5.40 -13.80 -1.27
C LYS A 63 -4.95 -13.51 -2.70
N VAL A 64 -5.18 -12.29 -3.19
CA VAL A 64 -4.74 -11.85 -4.52
C VAL A 64 -3.22 -11.85 -4.62
N LEU A 65 -2.54 -11.35 -3.59
CA LEU A 65 -1.07 -11.28 -3.50
C LEU A 65 -0.50 -12.43 -2.66
N ALA A 66 -0.95 -13.67 -2.89
CA ALA A 66 -0.61 -14.82 -2.05
C ALA A 66 0.91 -15.11 -1.96
N GLU A 67 1.69 -14.71 -2.95
CA GLU A 67 3.15 -14.86 -2.96
C GLU A 67 3.88 -13.82 -2.11
N TYR A 68 3.17 -12.80 -1.60
CA TYR A 68 3.75 -11.65 -0.92
C TYR A 68 3.28 -11.53 0.53
N GLU A 69 4.22 -11.18 1.39
CA GLU A 69 3.91 -10.57 2.67
C GLU A 69 3.84 -9.04 2.52
N ILE A 70 2.80 -8.44 3.08
CA ILE A 70 2.52 -7.02 2.91
C ILE A 70 2.92 -6.27 4.19
N TYR A 71 3.73 -5.23 4.04
CA TYR A 71 4.20 -4.39 5.12
C TYR A 71 4.02 -2.91 4.78
N SER A 72 4.14 -2.06 5.79
CA SER A 72 4.40 -0.63 5.62
C SER A 72 5.57 -0.22 6.48
N ALA A 73 6.43 0.66 5.99
CA ALA A 73 7.55 1.21 6.74
C ALA A 73 7.81 2.65 6.32
N VAL A 74 8.36 3.45 7.23
CA VAL A 74 8.89 4.78 6.91
C VAL A 74 10.25 4.61 6.25
N LEU A 75 10.40 5.12 5.04
CA LEU A 75 11.63 5.06 4.26
C LEU A 75 12.13 6.47 3.93
N GLU A 76 13.42 6.60 3.63
CA GLU A 76 14.06 7.83 3.21
C GLU A 76 14.19 7.85 1.68
N GLY A 77 13.61 8.85 1.03
CA GLY A 77 13.71 9.08 -0.40
C GLY A 77 14.64 10.25 -0.70
N TYR A 78 15.51 10.07 -1.69
CA TYR A 78 16.51 11.06 -2.10
C TYR A 78 16.22 11.53 -3.54
N TYR A 79 15.96 12.84 -3.68
CA TYR A 79 15.46 13.46 -4.90
C TYR A 79 16.32 14.66 -5.25
N GLY A 80 17.43 14.42 -5.96
CA GLY A 80 18.45 15.44 -6.18
C GLY A 80 18.96 16.02 -4.85
N TRP A 81 18.61 17.27 -4.55
CA TRP A 81 19.00 17.97 -3.31
C TRP A 81 17.97 17.87 -2.17
N HIS A 82 16.84 17.18 -2.40
CA HIS A 82 15.76 17.07 -1.42
C HIS A 82 15.69 15.66 -0.83
N ASN A 83 15.74 15.59 0.50
CA ASN A 83 15.48 14.36 1.24
C ASN A 83 14.03 14.41 1.74
N LYS A 84 13.31 13.30 1.62
CA LYS A 84 11.96 13.15 2.16
C LYS A 84 11.84 11.84 2.90
N THR A 85 11.03 11.83 3.94
CA THR A 85 10.61 10.59 4.60
C THR A 85 9.15 10.33 4.27
N SER A 86 8.80 9.08 3.96
CA SER A 86 7.40 8.72 3.80
C SER A 86 7.15 7.28 4.19
N ARG A 87 5.90 7.00 4.60
CA ARG A 87 5.47 5.62 4.81
C ARG A 87 5.14 5.01 3.45
N CYS A 88 5.88 3.98 3.06
CA CYS A 88 5.66 3.24 1.83
C CYS A 88 4.95 1.92 2.12
N LEU A 89 4.19 1.42 1.14
CA LEU A 89 3.73 0.04 1.10
C LEU A 89 4.87 -0.83 0.57
N ILE A 90 5.13 -1.96 1.21
CA ILE A 90 6.21 -2.88 0.85
C ILE A 90 5.61 -4.26 0.62
N LEU A 91 5.85 -4.82 -0.56
CA LEU A 91 5.53 -6.19 -0.89
C LEU A 91 6.82 -6.99 -0.82
N ARG A 92 6.90 -7.93 0.13
CA ARG A 92 8.04 -8.85 0.25
C ARG A 92 7.65 -10.20 -0.32
N LYS A 93 8.33 -10.64 -1.37
CA LYS A 93 8.10 -11.98 -1.93
C LYS A 93 8.54 -13.05 -0.93
N THR A 94 7.63 -13.96 -0.60
CA THR A 94 7.82 -15.01 0.42
C THR A 94 8.97 -15.98 0.07
N GLU A 95 9.16 -16.27 -1.21
CA GLU A 95 10.14 -17.24 -1.71
C GLU A 95 11.60 -16.78 -1.48
N ASN A 96 11.93 -15.54 -1.81
CA ASN A 96 13.31 -15.06 -1.91
C ASN A 96 13.59 -13.77 -1.10
N GLY A 97 12.56 -13.18 -0.48
CA GLY A 97 12.66 -11.92 0.25
C GLY A 97 12.92 -10.70 -0.63
N GLU A 98 12.67 -10.79 -1.93
CA GLU A 98 12.70 -9.65 -2.85
C GLU A 98 11.65 -8.62 -2.46
N LEU A 99 12.00 -7.34 -2.58
CA LEU A 99 11.16 -6.22 -2.18
C LEU A 99 10.65 -5.47 -3.40
N THR A 100 9.34 -5.27 -3.47
CA THR A 100 8.71 -4.25 -4.30
C THR A 100 8.26 -3.12 -3.36
N ILE A 101 8.84 -1.94 -3.53
CA ILE A 101 8.48 -0.74 -2.76
C ILE A 101 7.51 0.06 -3.59
N ILE A 102 6.31 0.25 -3.05
CA ILE A 102 5.26 1.02 -3.71
C ILE A 102 5.36 2.47 -3.23
N ASP A 103 5.63 3.36 -4.17
CA ASP A 103 5.66 4.80 -3.93
C ASP A 103 4.35 5.27 -3.27
N PRO A 104 4.44 6.20 -2.29
CA PRO A 104 3.26 6.90 -1.80
C PRO A 104 2.52 7.56 -2.96
N ILE A 105 1.19 7.47 -2.99
CA ILE A 105 0.41 7.97 -4.12
C ILE A 105 0.62 9.47 -4.37
N TRP A 106 0.90 10.29 -3.33
CA TRP A 106 1.23 11.72 -3.54
C TRP A 106 2.54 11.97 -4.30
N TYR A 107 3.43 10.97 -4.36
CA TYR A 107 4.74 11.07 -4.99
C TYR A 107 4.69 10.71 -6.47
N ASN A 108 4.27 9.48 -6.80
CA ASN A 108 4.32 8.95 -8.17
C ASN A 108 2.93 8.58 -8.74
N GLY A 109 1.86 9.04 -8.07
CA GLY A 109 0.50 8.69 -8.47
C GLY A 109 0.19 7.22 -8.27
N ILE A 110 -0.68 6.68 -9.12
CA ILE A 110 -1.16 5.29 -9.02
C ILE A 110 -0.03 4.34 -9.44
N SER A 111 0.38 3.46 -8.54
CA SER A 111 1.44 2.48 -8.80
C SER A 111 1.01 1.46 -9.86
N SER A 112 1.68 1.51 -11.02
CA SER A 112 1.45 0.52 -12.08
C SER A 112 1.85 -0.89 -11.65
N GLU A 113 2.90 -1.02 -10.83
CA GLU A 113 3.39 -2.33 -10.37
C GLU A 113 2.36 -3.04 -9.49
N LEU A 114 1.81 -2.34 -8.48
CA LEU A 114 0.79 -2.90 -7.60
C LEU A 114 -0.45 -3.32 -8.39
N ILE A 115 -0.92 -2.46 -9.30
CA ILE A 115 -2.14 -2.73 -10.07
C ILE A 115 -1.95 -3.93 -11.01
N LYS A 116 -0.81 -4.04 -11.70
CA LYS A 116 -0.52 -5.19 -12.58
C LYS A 116 -0.62 -6.53 -11.86
N MET A 117 -0.22 -6.60 -10.59
CA MET A 117 -0.33 -7.83 -9.79
C MET A 117 -1.78 -8.26 -9.50
N THR A 118 -2.76 -7.37 -9.72
CA THR A 118 -4.18 -7.64 -9.47
C THR A 118 -4.95 -8.03 -10.73
N ILE A 119 -4.38 -7.75 -11.91
CA ILE A 119 -5.03 -7.99 -13.19
C ILE A 119 -5.12 -9.50 -13.44
N GLY A 120 -6.27 -9.95 -13.92
CA GLY A 120 -6.51 -11.35 -14.25
C GLY A 120 -6.89 -12.22 -13.05
N TYR A 121 -6.82 -11.72 -11.80
CA TYR A 121 -7.35 -12.47 -10.66
C TYR A 121 -8.86 -12.66 -10.80
N GLU A 122 -9.35 -13.87 -10.57
CA GLU A 122 -10.78 -14.22 -10.65
C GLU A 122 -11.39 -14.21 -9.25
N PHE A 123 -12.32 -13.28 -9.01
CA PHE A 123 -13.03 -13.19 -7.73
C PHE A 123 -14.18 -14.20 -7.67
N ASN A 124 -14.39 -14.80 -6.50
CA ASN A 124 -15.46 -15.79 -6.30
C ASN A 124 -16.83 -15.13 -6.47
N SER A 125 -16.96 -13.87 -6.07
CA SER A 125 -18.22 -13.10 -6.13
C SER A 125 -17.98 -11.61 -6.40
N ALA A 126 -19.03 -10.91 -6.81
CA ALA A 126 -19.02 -9.45 -6.92
C ALA A 126 -18.78 -8.75 -5.56
N GLU A 127 -19.23 -9.36 -4.46
CA GLU A 127 -18.99 -8.84 -3.11
C GLU A 127 -17.51 -8.95 -2.72
N GLU A 128 -16.85 -10.05 -3.08
CA GLU A 128 -15.40 -10.20 -2.87
C GLU A 128 -14.61 -9.16 -3.67
N LEU A 129 -14.97 -8.91 -4.93
CA LEU A 129 -14.36 -7.85 -5.74
C LEU A 129 -14.58 -6.45 -5.13
N LYS A 130 -15.77 -6.19 -4.58
CA LYS A 130 -16.08 -4.93 -3.89
C LYS A 130 -15.22 -4.72 -2.66
N LEU A 131 -15.14 -5.73 -1.79
CA LEU A 131 -14.30 -5.68 -0.59
C LEU A 131 -12.82 -5.55 -0.96
N PHE A 132 -12.34 -6.30 -1.96
CA PHE A 132 -11.00 -6.14 -2.52
C PHE A 132 -10.73 -4.71 -2.97
N THR A 133 -11.67 -4.09 -3.67
CA THR A 133 -11.52 -2.72 -4.19
C THR A 133 -11.29 -1.73 -3.05
N TYR A 134 -12.00 -1.86 -1.93
CA TYR A 134 -11.77 -1.02 -0.75
C TYR A 134 -10.43 -1.34 -0.07
N GLU A 135 -10.05 -2.61 0.04
CA GLU A 135 -8.73 -2.97 0.57
C GLU A 135 -7.58 -2.41 -0.28
N LEU A 136 -7.74 -2.42 -1.60
CA LEU A 136 -6.79 -1.83 -2.55
C LEU A 136 -6.69 -0.31 -2.36
N GLN A 137 -7.83 0.39 -2.28
CA GLN A 137 -7.88 1.83 -1.99
C GLN A 137 -7.14 2.15 -0.67
N ASP A 138 -7.40 1.38 0.39
CA ASP A 138 -6.76 1.59 1.69
C ASP A 138 -5.24 1.47 1.61
N VAL A 139 -4.70 0.45 0.91
CA VAL A 139 -3.24 0.28 0.82
C VAL A 139 -2.58 1.30 -0.10
N MET A 140 -3.28 1.75 -1.15
CA MET A 140 -2.79 2.82 -2.03
C MET A 140 -2.67 4.18 -1.31
N LEU A 141 -3.45 4.40 -0.24
CA LEU A 141 -3.36 5.62 0.57
C LEU A 141 -2.25 5.60 1.63
N ILE A 142 -1.52 4.49 1.78
CA ILE A 142 -0.39 4.42 2.72
C ILE A 142 0.61 5.54 2.40
N GLY A 143 1.00 6.30 3.42
CA GLY A 143 1.88 7.48 3.28
C GLY A 143 1.20 8.76 2.81
N SER A 144 -0.10 8.71 2.52
CA SER A 144 -0.85 9.82 1.86
C SER A 144 -2.17 10.16 2.55
N THR A 145 -2.47 9.54 3.69
CA THR A 145 -3.78 9.62 4.37
C THR A 145 -4.22 11.02 4.83
N HIS A 146 -3.35 12.03 4.76
CA HIS A 146 -3.65 13.39 5.22
C HIS A 146 -4.01 14.37 4.11
N ASN A 147 -3.75 14.03 2.85
CA ASN A 147 -3.99 14.91 1.71
C ASN A 147 -4.49 14.19 0.46
N LYS A 148 -4.80 12.90 0.56
CA LYS A 148 -5.34 12.08 -0.52
C LYS A 148 -6.48 11.24 0.01
N GLU A 149 -7.58 11.19 -0.74
CA GLU A 149 -8.78 10.46 -0.35
C GLU A 149 -9.49 9.89 -1.58
N PHE A 150 -9.90 8.63 -1.51
CA PHE A 150 -10.79 8.04 -2.51
C PHE A 150 -12.25 8.35 -2.13
N LYS A 151 -13.01 8.90 -3.07
CA LYS A 151 -14.43 9.24 -2.93
C LYS A 151 -15.22 8.69 -4.11
N ASN A 152 -16.55 8.76 -4.00
CA ASN A 152 -17.49 8.47 -5.09
C ASN A 152 -17.26 7.12 -5.78
N THR A 153 -16.90 6.07 -5.03
CA THR A 153 -16.75 4.73 -5.62
C THR A 153 -18.11 4.19 -6.04
N VAL A 154 -18.28 3.90 -7.33
CA VAL A 154 -19.51 3.33 -7.92
C VAL A 154 -19.20 1.98 -8.54
N PHE A 155 -19.99 0.96 -8.18
CA PHE A 155 -19.87 -0.39 -8.72
C PHE A 155 -20.95 -0.65 -9.76
N SER A 156 -20.54 -1.06 -10.95
CA SER A 156 -21.41 -1.57 -12.02
C SER A 156 -20.94 -2.95 -12.46
N GLU A 157 -21.68 -3.61 -13.35
CA GLU A 157 -21.38 -4.98 -13.80
C GLU A 157 -20.00 -5.11 -14.46
N ASN A 158 -19.64 -4.16 -15.32
CA ASN A 158 -18.43 -4.21 -16.15
C ASN A 158 -17.39 -3.14 -15.80
N ILE A 159 -17.70 -2.26 -14.85
CA ILE A 159 -16.83 -1.13 -14.52
C ILE A 159 -17.00 -0.69 -13.07
N ILE A 160 -15.90 -0.33 -12.41
CA ILE A 160 -15.89 0.43 -11.16
C ILE A 160 -15.32 1.80 -11.47
N THR A 161 -15.98 2.87 -11.02
CA THR A 161 -15.44 4.23 -11.10
C THR A 161 -15.09 4.73 -9.71
N ILE A 162 -13.97 5.43 -9.58
CA ILE A 162 -13.46 5.97 -8.32
C ILE A 162 -12.89 7.37 -8.59
N ASP A 163 -13.16 8.31 -7.69
CA ASP A 163 -12.51 9.61 -7.71
C ASP A 163 -11.42 9.67 -6.64
N LEU A 164 -10.22 10.10 -7.00
CA LEU A 164 -9.14 10.40 -6.07
C LEU A 164 -9.03 11.92 -5.91
N TYR A 165 -9.19 12.41 -4.68
CA TYR A 165 -9.08 13.82 -4.33
C TYR A 165 -7.72 14.15 -3.71
N ASP A 166 -7.26 15.39 -3.94
CA ASP A 166 -6.12 15.99 -3.25
C ASP A 166 -6.57 17.19 -2.42
N SER A 167 -6.16 17.25 -1.16
CA SER A 167 -6.51 18.31 -0.20
C SER A 167 -5.30 19.02 0.42
N TYR A 168 -4.11 18.94 -0.17
CA TYR A 168 -2.89 19.58 0.36
C TYR A 168 -2.98 21.12 0.54
N LYS A 169 -3.87 21.79 -0.19
CA LYS A 169 -4.16 23.23 -0.05
C LYS A 169 -5.65 23.55 -0.17
N GLU A 170 -6.26 22.99 -1.21
CA GLU A 170 -7.67 23.05 -1.48
C GLU A 170 -8.09 21.67 -2.00
N GLU A 171 -9.26 21.22 -1.56
CA GLU A 171 -9.80 19.96 -2.03
C GLU A 171 -10.18 20.07 -3.51
N HIS A 172 -9.57 19.23 -4.33
CA HIS A 172 -9.92 19.12 -5.74
C HIS A 172 -9.84 17.67 -6.22
N LEU A 173 -10.60 17.37 -7.27
CA LEU A 173 -10.52 16.09 -7.94
C LEU A 173 -9.16 15.98 -8.63
N TRP A 174 -8.33 15.05 -8.15
CA TRP A 174 -6.99 14.86 -8.66
C TRP A 174 -6.95 13.84 -9.80
N ARG A 175 -7.61 12.68 -9.64
CA ARG A 175 -7.73 11.68 -10.70
C ARG A 175 -9.10 11.03 -10.73
N LYS A 176 -9.61 10.80 -11.95
CA LYS A 176 -10.73 9.88 -12.21
C LYS A 176 -10.15 8.51 -12.54
N ILE A 177 -10.64 7.47 -11.90
CA ILE A 177 -10.14 6.10 -12.04
C ILE A 177 -11.28 5.23 -12.53
N GLU A 178 -11.00 4.37 -13.50
CA GLU A 178 -11.91 3.35 -13.98
C GLU A 178 -11.23 1.99 -13.92
N ILE A 179 -11.92 1.00 -13.37
CA ILE A 179 -11.45 -0.38 -13.32
C ILE A 179 -12.39 -1.21 -14.18
N GLY A 180 -11.86 -1.77 -15.27
CA GLY A 180 -12.60 -2.64 -16.18
C GLY A 180 -12.78 -4.03 -15.58
N ILE A 181 -14.01 -4.53 -15.60
CA ILE A 181 -14.36 -5.84 -15.07
C ILE A 181 -14.91 -6.71 -16.20
N GLU A 182 -14.43 -7.93 -16.28
CA GLU A 182 -15.02 -8.97 -17.10
C GLU A 182 -15.01 -10.29 -16.32
N ASN A 183 -16.16 -10.97 -16.25
CA ASN A 183 -16.30 -12.26 -15.56
C ASN A 183 -15.82 -12.24 -14.09
N LYS A 184 -16.06 -11.14 -13.37
CA LYS A 184 -15.57 -10.92 -11.99
C LYS A 184 -14.04 -10.94 -11.90
N SER A 185 -13.36 -10.44 -12.92
CA SER A 185 -11.91 -10.28 -12.96
C SER A 185 -11.56 -8.86 -13.41
N ILE A 186 -10.57 -8.26 -12.77
CA ILE A 186 -10.03 -6.95 -13.17
C ILE A 186 -9.23 -7.16 -14.46
N LYS A 187 -9.59 -6.43 -15.52
CA LYS A 187 -8.92 -6.49 -16.82
C LYS A 187 -7.99 -5.32 -17.07
N TYR A 188 -8.35 -4.15 -16.57
CA TYR A 188 -7.53 -2.97 -16.68
C TYR A 188 -7.86 -1.97 -15.59
N LEU A 189 -6.95 -1.02 -15.37
CA LEU A 189 -7.20 0.22 -14.66
C LEU A 189 -6.80 1.40 -15.54
N SER A 190 -7.71 2.34 -15.72
CA SER A 190 -7.43 3.64 -16.34
C SER A 190 -7.45 4.73 -15.27
N SER A 191 -6.60 5.74 -15.43
CA SER A 191 -6.58 6.91 -14.56
C SER A 191 -6.31 8.17 -15.35
N THR A 192 -7.22 9.14 -15.24
CA THR A 192 -7.14 10.42 -15.93
C THR A 192 -7.05 11.56 -14.93
N ASN A 193 -6.06 12.43 -15.08
CA ASN A 193 -6.03 13.71 -14.39
C ASN A 193 -6.93 14.70 -15.15
N PRO A 194 -8.02 15.21 -14.56
CA PRO A 194 -8.99 16.06 -15.26
C PRO A 194 -8.48 17.48 -15.53
N VAL A 195 -7.35 17.88 -14.94
CA VAL A 195 -6.74 19.21 -15.12
C VAL A 195 -5.69 19.20 -16.23
N THR A 196 -4.89 18.13 -16.31
CA THR A 196 -3.77 18.02 -17.27
C THR A 196 -4.07 17.12 -18.46
N ASP A 197 -5.19 16.40 -18.45
CA ASP A 197 -5.55 15.34 -19.41
C ASP A 197 -4.52 14.17 -19.47
N GLU A 198 -3.63 14.08 -18.49
CA GLU A 198 -2.68 12.97 -18.36
C GLU A 198 -3.45 11.67 -18.12
N LYS A 199 -3.16 10.65 -18.95
CA LYS A 199 -3.80 9.34 -18.90
C LYS A 199 -2.80 8.25 -18.61
N ILE A 200 -3.17 7.38 -17.69
CA ILE A 200 -2.48 6.14 -17.38
C ILE A 200 -3.44 5.00 -17.69
N LEU A 201 -2.98 3.99 -18.42
CA LEU A 201 -3.71 2.75 -18.67
C LEU A 201 -2.80 1.58 -18.30
N ILE A 202 -3.32 0.68 -17.49
CA ILE A 202 -2.63 -0.50 -17.00
C ILE A 202 -3.50 -1.70 -17.38
N GLU A 203 -2.94 -2.60 -18.17
CA GLU A 203 -3.54 -3.84 -18.70
C GLU A 203 -2.63 -5.04 -18.38
#